data_AF-A0A372Q0S3-F1
#
_entry.id   AF-A0A372Q0S3-F1
#
_cell.length_a   1.000
_cell.length_b   1.000
_cell.length_c   1.000
_cell.angle_alpha   90.00
_cell.angle_beta   90.00
_cell.angle_gamma   90.00
#
_symmetry.space_group_name_H-M   'P 1'
#
loop_
_entity.id
_entity.type
_entity.pdbx_description
1 polymer ?
#
loop_
_entity_poly.entity_id
_entity_poly.type
_entity_poly.pdbx_seq_one_letter_code
_entity_poly.pdbx_strand_id
1 'polypeptide(L)'
;MVLNQFFAHEIIELKQLAKLKQQKKWKMIYVYDNMTDQNWLNYKEKTAKLFDDKDLSMSKNVNDLNKKWLNFRKKLINLTLQSRDGINSRDTLIKKRRVIVTEDNEDILKTVPECIKKEVDHYSPKAYIDSTIYDRLMDQITQKEGDYHISLLSNGKASGPSRIFYKMIKHSSVKMKLFITNYLNECLALRKIPKE
;
A
#
# COMPACT_ATOMS: atom_id res chain seq x y z
N MET A 1 12.54 25.15 26.35
CA MET A 1 12.52 23.67 26.37
C MET A 1 11.11 23.26 26.76
N VAL A 2 10.26 22.92 25.79
CA VAL A 2 8.84 22.61 26.05
C VAL A 2 8.70 21.09 26.09
N LEU A 3 8.54 20.54 27.29
CA LEU A 3 8.19 19.14 27.50
C LEU A 3 6.73 18.94 27.05
N ASN A 4 6.54 18.25 25.93
CA ASN A 4 5.22 17.75 25.54
C ASN A 4 4.84 16.64 26.53
N GLN A 5 3.98 17.01 27.48
CA GLN A 5 3.37 16.09 28.43
C GLN A 5 2.40 15.18 27.65
N PHE A 6 2.76 13.91 27.55
CA PHE A 6 1.92 12.88 26.93
C PHE A 6 0.78 12.58 27.89
N PHE A 7 -0.45 13.00 27.57
CA PHE A 7 -1.63 12.77 28.39
C PHE A 7 -2.08 11.30 28.33
N ALA A 8 -1.36 10.43 29.04
CA ALA A 8 -1.66 9.00 29.10
C ALA A 8 -2.97 8.69 29.86
N HIS A 9 -3.37 9.54 30.81
CA HIS A 9 -4.54 9.28 31.66
C HIS A 9 -5.87 9.32 30.90
N GLU A 10 -6.03 10.19 29.90
CA GLU A 10 -7.26 10.25 29.08
C GLU A 10 -7.42 9.03 28.15
N ILE A 11 -6.31 8.38 27.77
CA ILE A 11 -6.31 7.22 26.88
C ILE A 11 -6.73 5.95 27.63
N ILE A 12 -6.37 5.84 28.92
CA ILE A 12 -6.49 4.61 29.73
C ILE A 12 -7.93 4.38 30.25
N GLU A 13 -8.71 5.44 30.50
CA GLU A 13 -10.07 5.30 31.03
C GLU A 13 -11.14 4.95 29.98
N LEU A 14 -10.83 5.02 28.69
CA LEU A 14 -11.74 4.57 27.65
C LEU A 14 -11.77 3.03 27.63
N LYS A 15 -12.58 2.44 28.51
CA LYS A 15 -13.04 1.04 28.39
C LYS A 15 -13.71 0.86 27.02
N GLN A 16 -12.92 0.53 26.01
CA GLN A 16 -13.46 0.09 24.74
C GLN A 16 -14.05 -1.30 24.96
N LEU A 17 -15.35 -1.35 25.27
CA LEU A 17 -16.12 -2.57 25.13
C LEU A 17 -16.08 -2.96 23.65
N ALA A 18 -15.13 -3.82 23.31
CA ALA A 18 -14.89 -4.33 21.97
C ALA A 18 -16.09 -5.18 21.54
N LYS A 19 -17.14 -4.52 21.04
CA LYS A 19 -18.23 -5.20 20.35
C LYS A 19 -17.66 -5.76 19.06
N LEU A 20 -17.65 -7.09 18.94
CA LEU A 20 -17.45 -7.85 17.71
C LEU A 20 -18.33 -7.27 16.59
N LYS A 21 -17.80 -6.30 15.83
CA LYS A 21 -18.51 -5.70 14.71
C LYS A 21 -18.20 -6.54 13.49
N GLN A 22 -18.94 -7.65 13.31
CA GLN A 22 -19.06 -8.30 12.01
C GLN A 22 -19.67 -7.29 11.04
N GLN A 23 -18.84 -6.53 10.34
CA GLN A 23 -19.33 -5.75 9.21
C GLN A 23 -19.73 -6.77 8.14
N LYS A 24 -21.03 -6.90 7.86
CA LYS A 24 -21.61 -7.66 6.73
C LYS A 24 -21.24 -7.01 5.39
N LYS A 25 -19.95 -6.71 5.18
CA LYS A 25 -19.43 -6.07 3.98
C LYS A 25 -18.87 -7.15 3.08
N TRP A 26 -19.50 -7.30 1.92
CA TRP A 26 -19.04 -8.16 0.85
C TRP A 26 -17.68 -7.66 0.33
N LYS A 27 -16.73 -8.58 0.17
CA LYS A 27 -15.44 -8.28 -0.49
C LYS A 27 -15.47 -8.90 -1.88
N MET A 28 -15.20 -8.07 -2.88
CA MET A 28 -14.96 -8.55 -4.24
C MET A 28 -13.61 -9.25 -4.28
N ILE A 29 -13.61 -10.54 -4.63
CA ILE A 29 -12.41 -11.31 -4.92
C ILE A 29 -12.38 -11.46 -6.43
N TYR A 30 -11.41 -10.81 -7.07
CA TYR A 30 -11.21 -10.94 -8.49
C TYR A 30 -10.38 -12.20 -8.76
N VAL A 31 -10.91 -13.12 -9.56
CA VAL A 31 -10.19 -14.34 -9.94
C VAL A 31 -9.35 -14.04 -11.18
N TYR A 32 -8.23 -13.35 -10.97
CA TYR A 32 -7.23 -13.08 -12.02
C TYR A 32 -6.36 -14.31 -12.35
N ASP A 33 -6.57 -15.42 -11.64
CA ASP A 33 -5.86 -16.67 -11.90
C ASP A 33 -6.27 -17.32 -13.22
N ASN A 34 -7.41 -16.91 -13.80
CA ASN A 34 -7.95 -17.42 -15.06
C ASN A 34 -7.73 -16.48 -16.26
N MET A 35 -6.92 -15.42 -16.13
CA MET A 35 -6.61 -14.54 -17.26
C MET A 35 -5.54 -15.17 -18.16
N THR A 36 -5.85 -15.30 -19.46
CA THR A 36 -4.90 -15.73 -20.50
C THR A 36 -3.89 -14.63 -20.82
N ASP A 37 -2.78 -15.00 -21.47
CA ASP A 37 -1.76 -14.04 -21.90
C ASP A 37 -2.32 -12.99 -22.86
N GLN A 38 -3.27 -13.36 -23.73
CA GLN A 38 -3.96 -12.43 -24.61
C GLN A 38 -4.80 -11.41 -23.83
N ASN A 39 -5.44 -11.83 -22.74
CA ASN A 39 -6.18 -10.92 -21.86
C ASN A 39 -5.22 -9.92 -21.18
N TRP A 40 -4.05 -10.39 -20.75
CA TRP A 40 -3.03 -9.50 -20.18
C TRP A 40 -2.41 -8.57 -21.20
N LEU A 41 -2.23 -9.01 -22.45
CA LEU A 41 -1.77 -8.16 -23.54
C LEU A 41 -2.78 -7.04 -23.82
N ASN A 42 -4.06 -7.38 -23.96
CA ASN A 42 -5.13 -6.41 -24.12
C ASN A 42 -5.21 -5.44 -22.93
N TYR A 43 -5.07 -5.95 -21.71
CA TYR A 43 -5.00 -5.12 -20.50
C TYR A 43 -3.81 -4.15 -20.53
N LYS A 44 -2.62 -4.61 -20.96
CA LYS A 44 -1.42 -3.78 -21.12
C LYS A 44 -1.66 -2.65 -22.14
N GLU A 45 -2.32 -2.94 -23.26
CA GLU A 45 -2.66 -1.92 -24.25
C GLU A 45 -3.68 -0.91 -23.73
N LYS A 46 -4.75 -1.38 -23.07
CA LYS A 46 -5.76 -0.50 -22.48
C LYS A 46 -5.16 0.40 -21.39
N THR A 47 -4.29 -0.14 -20.53
CA THR A 47 -3.57 0.66 -19.53
C THR A 47 -2.59 1.66 -20.14
N ALA A 48 -2.05 1.41 -21.34
CA ALA A 48 -1.23 2.40 -22.04
C ALA A 48 -2.05 3.60 -22.53
N LYS A 49 -3.33 3.38 -22.90
CA LYS A 49 -4.25 4.44 -23.38
C LYS A 49 -4.92 5.24 -22.26
N LEU A 50 -4.82 4.78 -21.01
CA LEU A 50 -5.47 5.42 -19.86
C LEU A 50 -4.70 6.62 -19.29
N PHE A 51 -3.41 6.71 -19.59
CA PHE A 51 -2.53 7.74 -19.07
C PHE A 51 -2.00 8.61 -20.20
N ASP A 52 -2.32 9.89 -20.11
CA ASP A 52 -1.81 10.93 -21.00
C ASP A 52 -0.62 11.64 -20.35
N ASP A 53 0.16 12.39 -21.14
CA ASP A 53 1.34 13.11 -20.64
C ASP A 53 0.99 14.12 -19.53
N LYS A 54 -0.26 14.59 -19.50
CA LYS A 54 -0.79 15.45 -18.43
C LYS A 54 -0.83 14.73 -17.07
N ASP A 55 -1.07 13.42 -17.03
CA ASP A 55 -1.07 12.64 -15.79
C ASP A 55 0.35 12.46 -15.22
N LEU A 56 1.39 12.65 -16.05
CA LEU A 56 2.80 12.64 -15.62
C LEU A 56 3.30 14.00 -15.11
N SER A 57 2.54 15.08 -15.28
CA SER A 57 2.97 16.42 -14.84
C SER A 57 3.12 16.49 -13.33
N MET A 58 4.18 17.10 -12.79
CA MET A 58 4.46 17.11 -11.33
C MET A 58 3.36 17.79 -10.49
N SER A 59 3.02 17.21 -9.33
CA SER A 59 2.11 17.86 -8.36
C SER A 59 2.80 19.03 -7.67
N LYS A 60 2.07 20.13 -7.51
CA LYS A 60 2.56 21.31 -6.79
C LYS A 60 2.27 21.26 -5.29
N ASN A 61 1.25 20.50 -4.88
CA ASN A 61 0.81 20.39 -3.50
C ASN A 61 0.18 19.02 -3.21
N VAL A 62 -0.11 18.76 -1.94
CA VAL A 62 -0.71 17.49 -1.46
C VAL A 62 -2.12 17.27 -2.00
N ASN A 63 -2.91 18.33 -2.22
CA ASN A 63 -4.26 18.20 -2.76
C ASN A 63 -4.24 17.70 -4.20
N ASP A 64 -3.29 18.17 -5.00
CA ASP A 64 -3.08 17.71 -6.38
C ASP A 64 -2.63 16.24 -6.39
N LEU A 65 -1.76 15.85 -5.45
CA LEU A 65 -1.32 14.47 -5.25
C LEU A 65 -2.51 13.54 -4.93
N ASN A 66 -3.37 13.95 -4.00
CA ASN A 66 -4.60 13.20 -3.66
C ASN A 66 -5.54 13.07 -4.87
N LYS A 67 -5.73 14.15 -5.63
CA LYS A 67 -6.57 14.15 -6.84
C LYS A 67 -6.01 13.20 -7.91
N LYS A 68 -4.69 13.23 -8.13
CA LYS A 68 -4.01 12.31 -9.06
C LYS A 68 -4.21 10.86 -8.67
N TRP A 69 -4.00 10.54 -7.39
CA TRP A 69 -4.21 9.19 -6.88
C TRP A 69 -5.65 8.71 -7.05
N LEU A 70 -6.61 9.57 -6.72
CA LEU A 70 -8.03 9.26 -6.87
C LEU A 70 -8.39 9.02 -8.35
N ASN A 71 -7.85 9.83 -9.26
CA ASN A 71 -8.06 9.67 -10.70
C ASN A 71 -7.46 8.35 -11.19
N PHE A 72 -6.20 8.08 -10.86
CA PHE A 72 -5.50 6.83 -11.17
C PHE A 72 -6.32 5.62 -10.72
N ARG A 73 -6.75 5.61 -9.45
CA ARG A 73 -7.54 4.54 -8.87
C ARG A 73 -8.87 4.35 -9.60
N LYS A 74 -9.60 5.43 -9.89
CA LYS A 74 -10.89 5.38 -10.61
C LYS A 74 -10.73 4.82 -12.02
N LYS A 75 -9.75 5.34 -12.77
CA LYS A 75 -9.39 4.88 -14.12
C LYS A 75 -9.12 3.37 -14.14
N LEU A 76 -8.33 2.90 -13.19
CA LEU A 76 -7.93 1.50 -13.10
C LEU A 76 -9.10 0.57 -12.71
N ILE A 77 -9.89 0.97 -11.72
CA ILE A 77 -11.07 0.19 -11.30
C ILE A 77 -12.09 0.10 -12.46
N ASN A 78 -12.37 1.23 -13.14
CA ASN A 78 -13.28 1.24 -14.28
C ASN A 78 -12.82 0.29 -15.40
N LEU A 79 -11.52 0.26 -15.71
CA LEU A 79 -10.97 -0.67 -16.68
C LEU A 79 -11.22 -2.14 -16.30
N THR A 80 -11.00 -2.49 -15.03
CA THR A 80 -11.23 -3.86 -14.55
C THR A 80 -12.71 -4.24 -14.55
N LEU A 81 -13.60 -3.28 -14.33
CA LEU A 81 -15.05 -3.51 -14.40
C LEU A 81 -15.51 -3.68 -15.84
N GLN A 82 -15.02 -2.88 -16.79
CA GLN A 82 -15.37 -2.97 -18.21
C GLN A 82 -14.88 -4.26 -18.89
N SER A 83 -13.82 -4.87 -18.38
CA SER A 83 -13.34 -6.17 -18.86
C SER A 83 -14.29 -7.33 -18.49
N ARG A 84 -15.39 -7.06 -17.76
CA ARG A 84 -16.35 -8.04 -17.23
C ARG A 84 -17.56 -8.29 -18.12
N ASP A 85 -17.92 -7.38 -19.03
CA ASP A 85 -19.19 -7.51 -19.79
C ASP A 85 -19.23 -8.72 -20.76
N GLY A 86 -18.16 -9.52 -20.84
CA GLY A 86 -18.12 -10.80 -21.55
C GLY A 86 -17.97 -12.06 -20.65
N ILE A 87 -17.89 -11.95 -19.32
CA ILE A 87 -17.74 -13.10 -18.41
C ILE A 87 -18.88 -13.11 -17.40
N ASN A 88 -19.71 -14.16 -17.48
CA ASN A 88 -20.90 -14.39 -16.65
C ASN A 88 -20.68 -14.00 -15.18
N SER A 89 -21.47 -13.01 -14.77
CA SER A 89 -21.34 -12.23 -13.55
C SER A 89 -21.64 -12.99 -12.23
N ARG A 90 -21.70 -14.33 -12.25
CA ARG A 90 -22.23 -15.15 -11.14
C ARG A 90 -21.20 -16.02 -10.41
N ASP A 91 -20.03 -16.32 -10.99
CA ASP A 91 -19.22 -17.46 -10.51
C ASP A 91 -18.04 -17.13 -9.57
N THR A 92 -17.87 -15.90 -9.11
CA THR A 92 -16.68 -15.52 -8.29
C THR A 92 -17.00 -14.91 -6.91
N LEU A 93 -18.21 -15.14 -6.40
CA LEU A 93 -18.55 -14.84 -5.00
C LEU A 93 -18.08 -15.96 -4.06
N ILE A 94 -16.76 -16.13 -3.90
CA ILE A 94 -16.26 -17.01 -2.84
C ILE A 94 -16.45 -16.31 -1.49
N LYS A 95 -17.49 -16.73 -0.75
CA LYS A 95 -17.74 -16.35 0.65
C LYS A 95 -16.59 -16.89 1.52
N LYS A 96 -15.54 -16.10 1.77
CA LYS A 96 -14.57 -16.41 2.82
C LYS A 96 -14.74 -15.48 4.02
N ARG A 97 -15.11 -16.07 5.17
CA ARG A 97 -15.05 -15.42 6.48
C ARG A 97 -13.58 -15.37 6.91
N ARG A 98 -13.09 -14.20 7.36
CA ARG A 98 -11.81 -14.16 8.10
C ARG A 98 -12.09 -14.60 9.53
N VAL A 99 -11.34 -15.59 10.01
CA VAL A 99 -11.17 -15.85 11.45
C VAL A 99 -9.88 -15.12 11.83
N ILE A 100 -9.96 -14.28 12.87
CA ILE A 100 -8.79 -13.69 13.51
C ILE A 100 -8.59 -14.52 14.77
N VAL A 101 -7.43 -15.18 14.88
CA VAL A 101 -6.99 -15.80 16.13
C VAL A 101 -6.36 -14.68 16.96
N THR A 102 -6.85 -14.49 18.18
CA THR A 102 -6.21 -13.63 19.18
C THR A 102 -5.43 -14.55 20.11
N GLU A 103 -4.10 -14.38 20.17
CA GLU A 103 -3.31 -14.90 21.27
C GLU A 103 -3.60 -14.04 22.50
N ASP A 104 -3.99 -14.70 23.59
CA ASP A 104 -4.09 -14.11 24.91
C ASP A 104 -2.66 -13.92 25.44
N ASN A 105 -2.17 -12.68 25.43
CA ASN A 105 -0.93 -12.33 26.13
C ASN A 105 -1.25 -11.21 27.13
N GLU A 106 -1.62 -11.58 28.34
CA GLU A 106 -1.50 -10.72 29.51
C GLU A 106 -0.05 -10.74 30.02
N ASP A 107 0.86 -10.11 29.28
CA ASP A 107 2.18 -9.79 29.81
C ASP A 107 2.27 -8.29 30.07
N ILE A 108 2.07 -7.92 31.33
CA ILE A 108 2.35 -6.58 31.84
C ILE A 108 3.88 -6.40 31.79
N LEU A 109 4.36 -5.58 30.86
CA LEU A 109 5.77 -5.17 30.80
C LEU A 109 6.13 -4.35 32.05
N LYS A 110 6.63 -5.02 33.10
CA LYS A 110 7.36 -4.35 34.18
C LYS A 110 8.78 -4.07 33.68
N THR A 111 9.08 -2.82 33.36
CA THR A 111 10.42 -2.39 32.93
C THR A 111 11.41 -2.49 34.09
N VAL A 112 12.17 -3.59 34.11
CA VAL A 112 13.34 -3.78 34.98
C VAL A 112 14.49 -2.91 34.44
N PRO A 113 15.31 -2.22 35.27
CA PRO A 113 16.41 -1.37 34.78
C PRO A 113 17.38 -2.06 33.79
N GLU A 114 17.48 -3.38 33.87
CA GLU A 114 18.28 -4.23 32.98
C GLU A 114 17.73 -4.32 31.54
N CYS A 115 16.40 -4.27 31.34
CA CYS A 115 15.84 -4.26 29.98
C CYS A 115 16.03 -2.89 29.29
N ILE A 116 16.14 -1.79 30.06
CA ILE A 116 16.52 -0.48 29.52
C ILE A 116 17.97 -0.51 29.03
N LYS A 117 18.89 -1.15 29.77
CA LYS A 117 20.30 -1.27 29.37
C LYS A 117 20.46 -2.08 28.08
N LYS A 118 19.70 -3.18 27.94
CA LYS A 118 19.65 -3.98 26.69
C LYS A 118 19.11 -3.20 25.50
N GLU A 119 18.11 -2.33 25.70
CA GLU A 119 17.58 -1.48 24.64
C GLU A 119 18.61 -0.42 24.21
N VAL A 120 19.29 0.23 25.15
CA VAL A 120 20.33 1.22 24.84
C VAL A 120 21.46 0.60 24.01
N ASP A 121 21.90 -0.62 24.33
CA ASP A 121 22.91 -1.34 23.55
C ASP A 121 22.37 -1.74 22.16
N HIS A 122 21.07 -2.04 22.03
CA HIS A 122 20.45 -2.41 20.77
C HIS A 122 20.37 -1.24 19.78
N TYR A 123 20.09 -0.04 20.29
CA TYR A 123 20.00 1.19 19.49
C TYR A 123 21.33 1.95 19.38
N SER A 124 22.39 1.49 20.05
CA SER A 124 23.72 2.07 19.91
C SER A 124 24.27 1.85 18.50
N PRO A 125 24.91 2.87 17.88
CA PRO A 125 25.54 2.72 16.58
C PRO A 125 26.54 1.57 16.59
N LYS A 126 26.34 0.59 15.70
CA LYS A 126 27.23 -0.56 15.61
C LYS A 126 28.37 -0.23 14.67
N ALA A 127 29.62 -0.42 15.11
CA ALA A 127 30.81 -0.04 14.34
C ALA A 127 30.93 -0.68 12.95
N TYR A 128 30.25 -1.81 12.71
CA TYR A 128 30.21 -2.48 11.41
C TYR A 128 29.13 -1.95 10.46
N ILE A 129 28.21 -1.09 10.95
CA ILE A 129 27.20 -0.45 10.12
C ILE A 129 27.83 0.79 9.53
N ASP A 130 27.95 0.81 8.21
CA ASP A 130 28.39 1.98 7.48
C ASP A 130 27.43 3.15 7.74
N SER A 131 27.94 4.28 8.23
CA SER A 131 27.13 5.47 8.49
C SER A 131 26.49 6.04 7.21
N THR A 132 27.04 5.71 6.04
CA THR A 132 26.58 6.21 4.74
C THR A 132 25.37 5.45 4.17
N ILE A 133 24.88 4.40 4.83
CA ILE A 133 23.72 3.63 4.34
C ILE A 133 22.45 4.47 4.15
N TYR A 134 22.38 5.63 4.80
CA TYR A 134 21.24 6.55 4.69
C TYR A 134 21.48 7.73 3.74
N ASP A 135 22.69 7.92 3.20
CA ASP A 135 23.02 9.07 2.35
C ASP A 135 22.11 9.14 1.12
N ARG A 136 21.75 7.96 0.60
CA ARG A 136 20.90 7.79 -0.58
C ARG A 136 19.43 7.52 -0.25
N LEU A 137 19.03 7.61 1.02
CA LEU A 137 17.67 7.29 1.47
C LEU A 137 16.61 8.20 0.83
N MET A 138 16.98 9.46 0.58
CA MET A 138 16.08 10.46 0.00
C MET A 138 16.29 10.63 -1.52
N ASP A 139 17.11 9.78 -2.14
CA ASP A 139 17.26 9.74 -3.59
C ASP A 139 15.93 9.42 -4.26
N GLN A 140 15.77 9.89 -5.48
CA GLN A 140 14.60 9.53 -6.29
C GLN A 140 14.69 8.06 -6.70
N ILE A 141 13.57 7.36 -6.57
CA ILE A 141 13.40 5.99 -7.04
C ILE A 141 13.50 6.01 -8.56
N THR A 142 14.45 5.28 -9.12
CA THR A 142 14.61 5.17 -10.57
C THR A 142 13.55 4.24 -11.15
N GLN A 143 13.24 4.39 -12.44
CA GLN A 143 12.28 3.50 -13.10
C GLN A 143 12.74 2.03 -13.09
N LYS A 144 14.05 1.78 -13.16
CA LYS A 144 14.61 0.42 -13.08
C LYS A 144 14.37 -0.21 -11.72
N GLU A 145 14.58 0.54 -10.64
CA GLU A 145 14.28 0.08 -9.27
C GLU A 145 12.79 -0.17 -9.09
N GLY A 146 11.95 0.76 -9.57
CA GLY A 146 10.49 0.61 -9.56
C GLY A 146 10.03 -0.67 -10.27
N ASP A 147 10.53 -0.92 -11.47
CA ASP A 147 10.20 -2.11 -12.25
C ASP A 147 10.70 -3.40 -11.59
N TYR A 148 11.92 -3.39 -11.03
CA TYR A 148 12.47 -4.49 -10.27
C TYR A 148 11.56 -4.84 -9.07
N HIS A 149 11.21 -3.86 -8.24
CA HIS A 149 10.35 -4.10 -7.08
C HIS A 149 8.92 -4.52 -7.46
N ILE A 150 8.36 -4.00 -8.56
CA ILE A 150 7.07 -4.44 -9.09
C ILE A 150 7.13 -5.93 -9.46
N SER A 151 8.24 -6.40 -10.04
CA SER A 151 8.40 -7.81 -10.42
C SER A 151 8.39 -8.76 -9.20
N LEU A 152 8.94 -8.30 -8.06
CA LEU A 152 9.01 -9.04 -6.80
C LEU A 152 7.66 -9.17 -6.07
N LEU A 153 6.63 -8.40 -6.43
CA LEU A 153 5.34 -8.44 -5.72
C LEU A 153 4.75 -9.87 -5.69
N SER A 154 4.33 -10.37 -4.54
CA SER A 154 3.84 -11.76 -4.44
C SER A 154 2.48 -11.94 -5.15
N ASN A 155 2.35 -12.95 -6.02
CA ASN A 155 1.07 -13.26 -6.66
C ASN A 155 0.06 -13.86 -5.67
N GLY A 156 -1.25 -13.74 -5.94
CA GLY A 156 -2.31 -14.39 -5.15
C GLY A 156 -2.64 -13.73 -3.81
N LYS A 157 -2.10 -12.54 -3.51
CA LYS A 157 -2.48 -11.78 -2.31
C LYS A 157 -3.79 -11.02 -2.53
N ALA A 158 -4.56 -10.91 -1.45
CA ALA A 158 -5.76 -10.09 -1.44
C ALA A 158 -5.41 -8.62 -1.61
N SER A 159 -6.22 -7.89 -2.37
CA SER A 159 -6.04 -6.45 -2.51
C SER A 159 -6.31 -5.72 -1.18
N GLY A 160 -5.54 -4.66 -0.95
CA GLY A 160 -5.72 -3.73 0.17
C GLY A 160 -6.88 -2.76 -0.04
N PRO A 161 -6.93 -1.67 0.75
CA PRO A 161 -7.98 -0.64 0.67
C PRO A 161 -8.16 -0.05 -0.72
N SER A 162 -7.08 0.04 -1.50
CA SER A 162 -7.06 0.54 -2.88
C SER A 162 -7.89 -0.29 -3.87
N ARG A 163 -8.13 -1.57 -3.57
CA ARG A 163 -8.76 -2.56 -4.48
C ARG A 163 -7.95 -2.86 -5.75
N ILE A 164 -6.67 -2.49 -5.77
CA ILE A 164 -5.71 -2.79 -6.84
C ILE A 164 -4.95 -4.07 -6.50
N PHE A 165 -4.83 -5.01 -7.43
CA PHE A 165 -4.12 -6.27 -7.23
C PHE A 165 -2.70 -6.21 -7.78
N TYR A 166 -1.77 -6.94 -7.16
CA TYR A 166 -0.38 -6.95 -7.61
C TYR A 166 -0.22 -7.47 -9.05
N LYS A 167 -1.02 -8.47 -9.45
CA LYS A 167 -1.05 -8.95 -10.85
C LYS A 167 -1.38 -7.83 -11.84
N MET A 168 -2.30 -6.93 -11.49
CA MET A 168 -2.66 -5.79 -12.35
C MET A 168 -1.50 -4.81 -12.54
N ILE A 169 -0.70 -4.60 -11.50
CA ILE A 169 0.47 -3.71 -11.56
C ILE A 169 1.59 -4.39 -12.38
N LYS A 170 1.83 -5.69 -12.18
CA LYS A 170 2.85 -6.44 -12.92
C LYS A 170 2.63 -6.44 -14.43
N HIS A 171 1.40 -6.71 -14.87
CA HIS A 171 1.01 -6.77 -16.28
C HIS A 171 0.61 -5.40 -16.87
N SER A 172 0.75 -4.31 -16.10
CA SER A 172 0.43 -2.96 -16.59
C SER A 172 1.43 -2.46 -17.64
N SER A 173 0.99 -1.45 -18.40
CA SER A 173 1.82 -0.72 -19.35
C SER A 173 3.03 -0.05 -18.69
N VAL A 174 4.06 0.21 -19.49
CA VAL A 174 5.24 0.98 -19.05
C VAL A 174 4.83 2.37 -18.55
N LYS A 175 3.89 3.03 -19.24
CA LYS A 175 3.34 4.32 -18.81
C LYS A 175 2.71 4.27 -17.42
N MET A 176 1.97 3.21 -17.11
CA MET A 176 1.34 3.05 -15.80
C MET A 176 2.38 2.80 -14.70
N LYS A 177 3.41 1.99 -14.97
CA LYS A 177 4.52 1.79 -14.02
C LYS A 177 5.30 3.08 -13.79
N LEU A 178 5.55 3.84 -14.86
CA LEU A 178 6.18 5.16 -14.79
C LEU A 178 5.36 6.14 -13.95
N PHE A 179 4.03 6.15 -14.11
CA PHE A 179 3.15 6.94 -13.26
C PHE A 179 3.31 6.58 -11.78
N ILE A 180 3.36 5.28 -11.44
CA ILE A 180 3.53 4.83 -10.04
C ILE A 180 4.86 5.31 -9.48
N THR A 181 5.95 5.13 -10.22
CA THR A 181 7.29 5.59 -9.79
C THR A 181 7.32 7.10 -9.58
N ASN A 182 6.82 7.87 -10.54
CA ASN A 182 6.76 9.34 -10.45
C ASN A 182 5.90 9.78 -9.26
N TYR A 183 4.75 9.14 -9.06
CA TYR A 183 3.88 9.43 -7.93
C TYR A 183 4.56 9.17 -6.58
N LEU A 184 5.33 8.08 -6.45
CA LEU A 184 6.11 7.79 -5.24
C LEU A 184 7.21 8.84 -5.04
N ASN A 185 7.91 9.23 -6.10
CA ASN A 185 8.92 10.30 -6.06
C ASN A 185 8.32 11.65 -5.68
N GLU A 186 7.11 11.96 -6.13
CA GLU A 186 6.37 13.15 -5.71
C GLU A 186 6.03 13.10 -4.20
N CYS A 187 5.66 11.94 -3.67
CA CYS A 187 5.44 11.76 -2.23
C CYS A 187 6.73 12.02 -1.44
N LEU A 188 7.87 11.49 -1.91
CA LEU A 188 9.18 11.68 -1.30
C LEU A 188 9.62 13.15 -1.34
N ALA A 189 9.49 13.79 -2.50
CA ALA A 189 9.85 15.19 -2.70
C ALA A 189 8.99 16.15 -1.83
N LEU A 190 7.68 15.92 -1.76
CA LEU A 190 6.78 16.71 -0.93
C LEU A 190 6.88 16.38 0.55
N ARG A 191 7.48 15.23 0.92
CA ARG A 191 7.54 14.70 2.30
C ARG A 191 6.15 14.61 2.94
N LYS A 192 5.15 14.22 2.15
CA LYS A 192 3.74 14.16 2.56
C LYS A 192 3.14 12.86 2.08
N ILE A 193 2.37 12.24 2.98
CA ILE A 193 1.60 11.04 2.67
C ILE A 193 0.23 11.47 2.15
N PRO A 194 -0.14 11.06 0.93
CA PRO A 194 -1.47 11.33 0.37
C PRO A 194 -2.57 10.73 1.26
N LYS A 195 -3.69 11.43 1.37
CA LYS A 195 -4.88 10.97 2.10
C LYS A 195 -5.79 10.19 1.16
N GLU A 196 -6.38 9.11 1.69
CA GLU A 196 -7.36 8.27 0.99
C GLU A 196 -8.77 8.88 1.01
#